data_AF-A0AAV9X8F3-F1
#
_entry.id   AF-A0AAV9X8F3-F1
#
_cell.length_a   1.000
_cell.length_b   1.000
_cell.length_c   1.000
_cell.angle_alpha   90.00
_cell.angle_beta   90.00
_cell.angle_gamma   90.00
#
_symmetry.space_group_name_H-M   'P 1'
#
loop_
_entity.id
_entity.type
_entity.pdbx_description
1 polymer ?
#
loop_
_entity_poly.entity_id
_entity_poly.type
_entity_poly.pdbx_seq_one_letter_code
_entity_poly.pdbx_strand_id
1 'polypeptide(L)'
;MIGEYFQIRDDYKNLTDNTYTNQKGFCEDLDEGKFSYLVVHAWNSPNSERLQELFQQRKKNKGMTRAEKEEVLDILRKTGSFKYTEEKMDTLQRKIEEVIQRFEDITWRENWTLRLIMHQLTKKT
;
A
#
# COMPACT_ATOMS: atom_id res chain seq x y z
N MET A 1 -14.51 -0.02 -2.14
CA MET A 1 -13.98 -1.37 -1.82
C MET A 1 -12.95 -1.84 -2.84
N ILE A 2 -13.31 -2.13 -4.10
CA ILE A 2 -12.31 -2.54 -5.12
C ILE A 2 -11.27 -1.45 -5.38
N GLY A 3 -11.70 -0.20 -5.59
CA GLY A 3 -10.77 0.92 -5.79
C GLY A 3 -9.85 1.17 -4.58
N GLU A 4 -10.39 1.04 -3.36
CA GLU A 4 -9.61 1.16 -2.11
C GLU A 4 -8.55 0.06 -2.01
N TYR A 5 -8.92 -1.20 -2.29
CA TYR A 5 -7.98 -2.32 -2.34
C TYR A 5 -6.87 -2.08 -3.37
N PHE A 6 -7.25 -1.63 -4.57
CA PHE A 6 -6.31 -1.37 -5.65
C PHE A 6 -5.29 -0.28 -5.27
N GLN A 7 -5.76 0.83 -4.72
CA GLN A 7 -4.90 1.93 -4.30
C GLN A 7 -3.94 1.52 -3.19
N ILE A 8 -4.43 0.80 -2.17
CA ILE A 8 -3.58 0.34 -1.07
C ILE A 8 -2.53 -0.67 -1.55
N ARG A 9 -2.90 -1.58 -2.47
CA ARG A 9 -1.96 -2.55 -3.05
C ARG A 9 -0.88 -1.89 -3.90
N ASP A 10 -1.25 -0.89 -4.69
CA ASP A 10 -0.31 -0.12 -5.51
C ASP A 10 0.71 0.63 -4.64
N ASP A 11 0.22 1.33 -3.62
CA ASP A 11 1.03 2.00 -2.59
C ASP A 11 1.99 1.02 -1.88
N TYR A 12 1.49 -0.16 -1.51
CA TYR A 12 2.29 -1.19 -0.86
C TYR A 12 3.40 -1.71 -1.78
N LYS A 13 3.08 -1.99 -3.05
CA LYS A 13 4.06 -2.46 -4.05
C LYS A 13 5.15 -1.43 -4.31
N ASN A 14 4.80 -0.14 -4.39
CA ASN A 14 5.78 0.93 -4.58
C ASN A 14 6.90 0.92 -3.52
N LEU A 15 6.56 0.58 -2.28
CA LEU A 15 7.48 0.54 -1.14
C LEU A 15 8.15 -0.83 -0.90
N THR A 16 7.69 -1.90 -1.54
CA THR A 16 8.20 -3.27 -1.29
C THR A 16 8.93 -3.90 -2.46
N ASP A 17 8.49 -3.70 -3.70
CA ASP A 17 9.04 -4.37 -4.89
C ASP A 17 10.39 -3.79 -5.35
N ASN A 18 10.83 -2.65 -4.79
CA ASN A 18 11.97 -1.89 -5.32
C ASN A 18 13.32 -2.18 -4.67
N THR A 19 13.48 -3.28 -3.93
CA THR A 19 14.74 -3.57 -3.21
C THR A 19 15.98 -3.72 -4.12
N TYR A 20 15.83 -3.88 -5.45
CA TYR A 20 16.96 -4.17 -6.35
C TYR A 20 16.94 -3.54 -7.76
N THR A 21 16.00 -2.69 -8.13
CA THR A 21 15.82 -2.31 -9.55
C THR A 21 16.40 -0.94 -9.89
N ASN A 22 17.59 -0.93 -10.51
CA ASN A 22 18.23 0.21 -11.18
C ASN A 22 17.43 0.82 -12.37
N GLN A 23 16.13 0.52 -12.52
CA GLN A 23 15.35 0.85 -13.73
C GLN A 23 13.99 1.51 -13.46
N LYS A 24 13.45 1.43 -12.23
CA LYS A 24 12.29 2.21 -11.75
C LYS A 24 12.71 2.90 -10.46
N GLY A 25 12.40 4.17 -10.28
CA GLY A 25 12.89 4.94 -9.15
C GLY A 25 12.52 4.27 -7.82
N PHE A 26 13.54 4.14 -6.96
CA PHE A 26 13.39 3.53 -5.66
C PHE A 26 12.42 4.35 -4.80
N CYS A 27 11.26 3.79 -4.46
CA CYS A 27 10.22 4.44 -3.66
C CYS A 27 9.87 5.87 -4.16
N GLU A 28 9.55 6.01 -5.46
CA GLU A 28 9.18 7.31 -6.08
C GLU A 28 8.07 8.04 -5.31
N ASP A 29 7.11 7.30 -4.73
CA ASP A 29 6.03 7.89 -3.95
C ASP A 29 6.55 8.69 -2.74
N LEU A 30 7.73 8.35 -2.20
CA LEU A 30 8.38 9.11 -1.13
C LEU A 30 9.03 10.40 -1.64
N ASP A 31 9.52 10.43 -2.89
CA ASP A 31 10.00 11.66 -3.52
C ASP A 31 8.87 12.63 -3.80
N GLU A 32 7.71 12.11 -4.19
CA GLU A 32 6.44 12.83 -4.31
C GLU A 32 5.83 13.17 -2.94
N GLY A 33 6.34 12.51 -1.89
CA GLY A 33 5.90 12.57 -0.49
C GLY A 33 4.40 12.36 -0.36
N LYS A 34 3.92 11.36 -1.09
CA LYS A 34 2.58 10.83 -1.02
C LYS A 34 2.36 10.24 0.37
N PHE A 35 1.24 10.60 0.99
CA PHE A 35 0.81 10.02 2.25
C PHE A 35 0.03 8.74 1.96
N SER A 36 0.77 7.69 1.61
CA SER A 36 0.20 6.36 1.38
C SER A 36 -0.36 5.76 2.68
N TYR A 37 -1.17 4.72 2.55
CA TYR A 37 -1.81 4.06 3.70
C TYR A 37 -0.79 3.64 4.79
N LEU A 38 0.38 3.14 4.37
CA LEU A 38 1.47 2.74 5.26
C LEU A 38 2.06 3.93 6.02
N VAL A 39 2.29 5.04 5.31
CA VAL A 39 2.86 6.27 5.88
C VAL A 39 1.88 6.87 6.88
N VAL A 40 0.58 6.92 6.57
CA VAL A 40 -0.44 7.42 7.48
C VAL A 40 -0.52 6.58 8.76
N HIS A 41 -0.45 5.25 8.65
CA HIS A 41 -0.40 4.39 9.84
C HIS A 41 0.82 4.67 10.72
N ALA A 42 2.01 4.74 10.13
CA ALA A 42 3.24 5.06 10.86
C ALA A 42 3.23 6.48 11.45
N TRP A 43 2.63 7.44 10.75
CA TRP A 43 2.51 8.83 11.19
C TRP A 43 1.67 8.96 12.48
N ASN A 44 0.71 8.06 12.68
CA ASN A 44 -0.13 8.03 13.88
C ASN A 44 0.40 7.06 14.95
N SER A 45 1.53 6.40 14.70
CA SER A 45 2.14 5.50 15.67
C SER A 45 2.97 6.29 16.70
N PRO A 46 3.16 5.77 17.94
CA PRO A 46 4.10 6.34 18.88
C PRO A 46 5.51 6.45 18.27
N ASN A 47 6.22 7.55 18.54
CA ASN A 47 7.55 7.86 17.98
C ASN A 47 7.57 8.21 16.48
N SER A 48 6.49 8.81 15.95
CA SER A 48 6.45 9.30 14.57
C SER A 48 7.35 10.50 14.28
N GLU A 49 7.94 11.15 15.29
CA GLU A 49 8.69 12.41 15.18
C GLU A 49 9.76 12.35 14.08
N ARG A 50 10.53 11.26 14.04
CA ARG A 50 11.58 11.07 13.03
C ARG A 50 11.02 10.97 11.61
N LEU A 51 9.88 10.30 11.43
CA LEU A 51 9.19 10.25 10.14
C LEU A 51 8.74 11.66 9.70
N GLN A 52 8.25 12.46 10.64
CA GLN A 52 7.81 13.83 10.35
C GLN A 52 9.01 14.72 9.95
N GLU A 53 10.15 14.59 10.62
CA GLU A 53 11.39 15.28 10.26
C GLU A 53 11.83 14.96 8.83
N LEU A 54 11.85 13.67 8.46
CA LEU A 54 12.22 13.23 7.11
C LEU A 54 11.29 13.84 6.05
N PHE A 55 9.98 13.86 6.30
CA PHE A 55 9.01 14.47 5.38
C PHE A 55 9.14 16.01 5.31
N GLN A 56 9.56 16.66 6.39
CA GLN A 56 9.86 18.11 6.38
C GLN A 56 11.15 18.41 5.59
N GLN A 57 12.19 17.59 5.74
CA GLN A 57 13.43 17.69 4.98
C GLN A 57 13.16 17.48 3.48
N ARG A 58 12.36 16.46 3.14
CA ARG A 58 11.89 16.22 1.77
C ARG A 58 11.22 17.44 1.14
N LYS A 59 10.37 18.17 1.89
CA LYS A 59 9.73 19.41 1.38
C LYS A 59 10.74 20.50 1.03
N LYS A 60 11.84 20.60 1.79
CA LYS A 60 12.92 21.57 1.52
C LYS A 60 13.76 21.15 0.31
N ASN A 61 14.08 19.86 0.22
CA ASN A 61 14.99 19.31 -0.78
C ASN A 61 14.29 18.91 -2.10
N LYS A 62 12.95 18.99 -2.15
CA LYS A 62 12.10 18.57 -3.28
C LYS A 62 12.30 17.09 -3.68
N GLY A 63 12.57 16.23 -2.71
CA GLY A 63 12.78 14.79 -2.89
C GLY A 63 13.45 14.17 -1.67
N MET A 64 13.61 12.84 -1.67
CA MET A 64 14.38 12.11 -0.66
C MET A 64 15.59 11.43 -1.28
N THR A 65 16.70 11.46 -0.57
CA THR A 65 17.86 10.62 -0.85
C THR A 65 17.54 9.15 -0.61
N ARG A 66 18.35 8.25 -1.17
CA ARG A 66 18.21 6.80 -0.95
C ARG A 66 18.27 6.43 0.53
N ALA A 67 19.19 7.05 1.29
CA ALA A 67 19.35 6.78 2.72
C ALA A 67 18.12 7.20 3.53
N GLU A 68 17.53 8.37 3.23
CA GLU A 68 16.28 8.83 3.88
C GLU A 68 15.12 7.88 3.56
N LYS A 69 15.02 7.38 2.33
CA LYS A 69 14.00 6.39 1.94
C LYS A 69 14.17 5.06 2.67
N GLU A 70 15.40 4.56 2.77
CA GLU A 70 15.70 3.34 3.53
C GLU A 70 15.36 3.52 5.02
N GLU A 71 15.61 4.71 5.59
CA GLU A 71 15.21 5.05 6.96
C GLU A 71 13.68 5.08 7.13
N VAL A 72 12.94 5.67 6.18
CA VAL A 72 11.47 5.61 6.18
C VAL A 72 10.99 4.16 6.16
N LEU A 73 11.55 3.30 5.30
CA LEU A 73 11.16 1.89 5.24
C LEU A 73 11.43 1.15 6.56
N ASP A 74 12.53 1.45 7.25
CA ASP A 74 12.84 0.88 8.57
C ASP A 74 11.82 1.35 9.63
N ILE A 75 11.45 2.63 9.63
CA ILE A 75 10.38 3.15 10.51
C ILE A 75 9.05 2.44 10.22
N LEU A 76 8.69 2.27 8.95
CA LEU A 76 7.46 1.56 8.56
C LEU A 76 7.47 0.08 9.02
N ARG A 77 8.64 -0.58 9.02
CA ARG A 77 8.77 -1.94 9.57
C ARG A 77 8.62 -1.95 11.09
N LYS A 78 9.32 -1.05 11.80
CA LYS A 78 9.30 -0.96 13.27
C LYS A 78 7.91 -0.62 13.82
N THR A 79 7.15 0.19 13.10
CA THR A 79 5.76 0.54 13.45
C THR A 79 4.74 -0.52 13.06
N GLY A 80 5.16 -1.58 12.34
CA GLY A 80 4.27 -2.64 11.87
C GLY A 80 3.34 -2.22 10.73
N SER A 81 3.59 -1.08 10.07
CA SER A 81 2.71 -0.55 9.02
C SER A 81 2.53 -1.47 7.82
N PHE A 82 3.57 -2.24 7.45
CA PHE A 82 3.46 -3.24 6.38
C PHE A 82 2.42 -4.31 6.74
N LYS A 83 2.54 -4.90 7.93
CA LYS A 83 1.62 -5.93 8.42
C LYS A 83 0.20 -5.38 8.55
N TYR A 84 0.04 -4.19 9.12
CA TYR A 84 -1.26 -3.53 9.23
C TYR A 84 -1.94 -3.35 7.87
N THR A 85 -1.14 -3.01 6.85
CA THR A 85 -1.63 -2.80 5.49
C THR A 85 -2.00 -4.12 4.81
N GLU A 86 -1.23 -5.19 5.02
CA GLU A 86 -1.58 -6.54 4.58
C GLU A 86 -2.91 -7.01 5.18
N GLU A 87 -3.10 -6.86 6.49
CA GLU A 87 -4.35 -7.24 7.18
C GLU A 87 -5.57 -6.46 6.66
N LYS A 88 -5.37 -5.17 6.34
CA LYS A 88 -6.40 -4.33 5.71
C LYS A 88 -6.73 -4.81 4.30
N MET A 89 -5.73 -5.15 3.48
CA MET A 89 -5.93 -5.69 2.14
C MET A 89 -6.68 -7.02 2.18
N ASP A 90 -6.32 -7.94 3.07
CA ASP A 90 -7.00 -9.22 3.25
C ASP A 90 -8.47 -9.02 3.66
N THR A 91 -8.72 -8.06 4.55
CA THR A 91 -10.08 -7.70 4.97
C THR A 91 -10.90 -7.11 3.83
N LEU A 92 -10.32 -6.24 3.01
CA LEU A 92 -10.99 -5.69 1.84
C LEU A 92 -11.28 -6.77 0.80
N GLN A 93 -10.33 -7.67 0.55
CA GLN A 93 -10.51 -8.79 -0.38
C GLN A 93 -11.70 -9.67 0.04
N ARG A 94 -11.73 -10.13 1.30
CA ARG A 94 -12.85 -10.94 1.81
C ARG A 94 -14.20 -10.24 1.63
N LYS A 95 -14.29 -8.96 1.99
CA LYS A 95 -15.53 -8.20 1.83
C LYS A 95 -15.95 -8.08 0.36
N ILE A 96 -15.00 -7.95 -0.57
CA ILE A 96 -15.32 -7.92 -2.00
C ILE A 96 -15.85 -9.29 -2.46
N GLU A 97 -15.22 -10.37 -2.03
CA GLU A 97 -15.65 -11.74 -2.33
C GLU A 97 -17.06 -12.03 -1.77
N GLU A 98 -17.36 -11.59 -0.55
CA GLU A 98 -18.70 -11.68 0.06
C GLU A 98 -19.76 -10.92 -0.74
N VAL A 99 -19.43 -9.71 -1.23
CA VAL A 99 -20.35 -8.91 -2.05
C VAL A 99 -20.60 -9.57 -3.41
N ILE A 100 -19.56 -10.12 -4.05
CA ILE A 100 -19.69 -10.87 -5.30
C ILE A 100 -20.60 -12.09 -5.07
N GLN A 101 -20.34 -12.89 -4.04
CA GLN A 101 -21.14 -14.06 -3.72
C GLN A 101 -22.61 -13.69 -3.51
N ARG A 102 -22.88 -12.68 -2.68
CA ARG A 102 -24.25 -12.21 -2.43
C ARG A 102 -24.96 -11.76 -3.70
N PHE A 103 -24.25 -11.13 -4.63
CA PHE A 103 -24.81 -10.70 -5.90
C PHE A 103 -25.16 -11.90 -6.81
N GLU A 104 -24.29 -12.90 -6.84
CA GLU A 104 -24.53 -14.15 -7.58
C GLU A 104 -25.73 -14.93 -7.01
N ASP A 105 -25.86 -14.98 -5.68
CA ASP A 105 -26.99 -15.63 -4.99
C ASP A 105 -28.33 -14.94 -5.33
N ILE A 106 -28.37 -13.61 -5.39
CA ILE A 106 -29.59 -12.84 -5.71
C ILE A 106 -29.96 -12.99 -7.19
N THR A 107 -28.97 -13.00 -8.07
CA THR A 107 -29.18 -13.03 -9.53
C THR A 107 -29.30 -14.45 -10.09
N TRP A 108 -29.00 -15.47 -9.27
CA TRP A 108 -28.89 -16.88 -9.66
C TRP A 108 -27.92 -17.08 -10.84
N ARG A 109 -26.91 -16.21 -10.96
CA ARG A 109 -25.94 -16.22 -12.04
C ARG A 109 -24.56 -15.90 -11.49
N GLU A 110 -23.60 -16.77 -11.79
CA GLU A 110 -22.20 -16.53 -11.48
C GLU A 110 -21.62 -15.42 -12.38
N ASN A 111 -20.84 -14.53 -11.78
CA ASN A 111 -20.17 -13.44 -12.48
C ASN A 111 -18.67 -13.74 -12.61
N TRP A 112 -18.36 -14.63 -13.54
CA TRP A 112 -17.01 -15.07 -13.87
C TRP A 112 -16.07 -13.91 -14.21
N THR A 113 -16.58 -12.83 -14.80
CA THR A 113 -15.80 -11.63 -15.11
C THR A 113 -15.29 -10.95 -13.85
N LEU A 114 -16.16 -10.73 -12.85
CA LEU A 114 -15.75 -10.14 -11.58
C LEU A 114 -14.81 -11.06 -10.80
N ARG A 115 -15.08 -12.37 -10.81
CA ARG A 115 -14.20 -13.39 -10.21
C ARG A 115 -12.80 -13.34 -10.85
N LEU A 116 -12.72 -13.23 -12.17
CA LEU A 116 -11.47 -13.15 -12.91
C LEU A 116 -10.71 -11.85 -12.61
N ILE A 117 -11.39 -10.70 -12.59
CA ILE A 117 -10.78 -9.42 -12.22
C ILE A 117 -10.18 -9.53 -10.81
N MET A 118 -10.93 -10.05 -9.85
CA MET A 118 -10.44 -10.23 -8.48
C MET A 118 -9.23 -11.16 -8.42
N HIS A 119 -9.25 -12.27 -9.16
CA HIS A 119 -8.11 -13.18 -9.22
C HIS A 119 -6.84 -12.52 -9.78
N GLN A 120 -6.97 -11.71 -10.84
CA GLN A 120 -5.81 -10.97 -11.39
C GLN A 120 -5.30 -9.89 -10.43
N LEU A 121 -6.22 -9.30 -9.65
CA LEU A 121 -5.88 -8.28 -8.66
C LEU A 121 -5.27 -8.84 -7.37
N THR A 122 -5.44 -10.12 -7.07
CA THR A 122 -4.91 -10.72 -5.82
C THR A 122 -3.65 -11.53 -6.04
N LYS A 123 -3.23 -11.76 -7.31
CA LYS A 123 -1.95 -12.40 -7.61
C LYS A 123 -0.79 -11.62 -6.99
N LYS A 124 -0.08 -12.28 -6.08
CA LYS A 124 1.23 -11.88 -5.55
C LYS A 124 2.29 -12.26 -6.59
N THR A 125 2.36 -11.51 -7.69
CA THR A 125 3.54 -11.46 -8.57
C THR A 125 4.47 -10.36 -8.08
#